data_AF-A0A645CSW6-F1
#
_entry.id   AF-A0A645CSW6-F1
#
_cell.length_a   1.000
_cell.length_b   1.000
_cell.length_c   1.000
_cell.angle_alpha   90.00
_cell.angle_beta   90.00
_cell.angle_gamma   90.00
#
_symmetry.space_group_name_H-M   'P 1'
#
loop_
_entity.id
_entity.type
_entity.pdbx_description
1 polymer ?
#
loop_
_entity_poly.entity_id
_entity_poly.type
_entity_poly.pdbx_seq_one_letter_code
_entity_poly.pdbx_strand_id
1 'polypeptide(L)' 'MSKARFIIMSLLPNIVFGIGPYIIGLIIKNNVLTTLGIFATSMGCGDFINVYNAITQMPKGARTYLHKFNSYWYMPN' A
#
# COMPACT_ATOMS: atom_id res chain seq x y z
N MET A 1 12.59 9.45 -1.06
CA MET A 1 11.27 9.34 -1.71
C MET A 1 10.36 10.46 -1.20
N SER A 2 9.43 11.03 -1.99
CA SER A 2 8.47 12.02 -1.46
C SER A 2 7.29 11.33 -0.75
N LYS A 3 6.62 12.02 0.18
CA LYS A 3 5.42 11.52 0.88
C LYS A 3 4.36 10.96 -0.07
N ALA A 4 3.98 11.74 -1.10
CA ALA A 4 2.97 11.32 -2.08
C ALA A 4 3.38 10.06 -2.86
N ARG A 5 4.64 10.01 -3.33
CA ARG A 5 5.16 8.84 -4.04
C ARG A 5 5.19 7.60 -3.16
N PHE A 6 5.56 7.74 -1.89
CA PHE A 6 5.56 6.64 -0.93
C PHE A 6 4.15 6.08 -0.72
N ILE A 7 3.15 6.94 -0.49
CA ILE A 7 1.75 6.53 -0.32
C ILE A 7 1.24 5.78 -1.56
N ILE A 8 1.50 6.31 -2.76
CA ILE A 8 1.08 5.65 -4.00
C ILE A 8 1.76 4.29 -4.15
N MET A 9 3.07 4.20 -3.91
CA MET A 9 3.81 2.94 -4.04
C MET A 9 3.36 1.88 -3.04
N SER A 10 2.96 2.27 -1.81
CA SER A 10 2.39 1.35 -0.82
C SER A 10 0.97 0.89 -1.18
N LEU A 11 0.11 1.77 -1.71
CA LEU A 11 -1.27 1.40 -2.03
C LEU A 11 -1.42 0.67 -3.37
N LEU A 12 -0.60 0.99 -4.37
CA LEU A 12 -0.78 0.53 -5.74
C LEU A 12 -0.85 -1.01 -5.87
N PRO A 13 0.04 -1.81 -5.26
CA PRO A 13 -0.04 -3.27 -5.35
C PRO A 13 -1.34 -3.82 -4.76
N ASN A 14 -1.76 -3.28 -3.61
CA ASN A 14 -3.00 -3.67 -2.95
C ASN A 14 -4.24 -3.35 -3.78
N ILE A 15 -4.25 -2.21 -4.49
CA ILE A 15 -5.36 -1.83 -5.35
C ILE A 15 -5.39 -2.68 -6.61
N VAL A 16 -4.24 -2.81 -7.30
CA VAL A 16 -4.16 -3.45 -8.63
C VAL A 16 -4.24 -4.98 -8.54
N PHE A 17 -3.62 -5.59 -7.53
CA PHE A 17 -3.54 -7.05 -7.40
C PHE A 17 -4.37 -7.62 -6.25
N GLY A 18 -4.79 -6.80 -5.30
CA GLY A 18 -5.67 -7.21 -4.21
C GLY A 18 -7.14 -6.92 -4.50
N ILE A 19 -7.52 -5.66 -4.27
CA ILE A 19 -8.91 -5.18 -4.35
C ILE A 19 -9.47 -5.35 -5.77
N GLY A 20 -8.70 -5.02 -6.80
CA GLY A 20 -9.12 -5.15 -8.20
C GLY A 20 -9.54 -6.58 -8.56
N PRO A 21 -8.66 -7.58 -8.42
CA PRO A 21 -8.98 -8.98 -8.68
C PRO A 21 -10.11 -9.51 -7.78
N TYR A 22 -10.17 -9.08 -6.53
CA TYR A 22 -11.28 -9.43 -5.62
C TYR A 22 -12.63 -8.98 -6.18
N ILE A 23 -12.76 -7.68 -6.53
CA ILE A 23 -14.01 -7.13 -7.08
C ILE A 23 -14.35 -7.76 -8.43
N ILE A 24 -13.37 -7.90 -9.32
CA ILE A 24 -13.57 -8.52 -10.64
C ILE A 24 -14.04 -9.97 -10.47
N GLY A 25 -13.39 -10.73 -9.58
CA GLY A 25 -13.75 -12.12 -9.26
C GLY A 25 -15.18 -12.26 -8.76
N LEU A 26 -15.65 -11.33 -7.93
CA LEU A 26 -17.05 -11.30 -7.47
C LEU A 26 -18.04 -11.04 -8.63
N ILE A 27 -17.72 -10.11 -9.53
CA ILE A 27 -18.58 -9.77 -10.69
C ILE A 27 -18.73 -10.97 -11.64
N ILE A 28 -17.62 -11.61 -11.99
CA ILE A 28 -17.63 -12.75 -12.93
C ILE A 28 -17.87 -14.10 -12.23
N LYS A 29 -18.14 -14.10 -10.92
CA LYS A 29 -18.33 -15.30 -10.09
C LYS A 29 -17.18 -16.31 -10.17
N ASN A 30 -15.95 -15.82 -10.25
CA ASN A 30 -14.74 -16.64 -10.27
C ASN A 30 -14.13 -16.75 -8.86
N ASN A 31 -14.36 -17.90 -8.21
CA ASN A 31 -13.90 -18.15 -6.85
C ASN A 31 -12.37 -18.08 -6.70
N VAL A 32 -11.61 -18.51 -7.73
CA VAL A 32 -10.14 -18.48 -7.68
C VAL A 32 -9.65 -17.04 -7.65
N LEU A 33 -10.16 -16.19 -8.55
CA LEU A 33 -9.75 -14.79 -8.64
C LEU A 33 -10.14 -14.00 -7.39
N THR A 34 -11.35 -14.24 -6.86
CA THR A 34 -11.81 -13.65 -5.59
C THR A 34 -10.89 -14.04 -4.44
N THR A 35 -10.54 -15.33 -4.34
CA THR A 35 -9.68 -15.85 -3.28
C THR A 35 -8.27 -15.26 -3.37
N LEU A 36 -7.69 -15.21 -4.58
CA LEU A 36 -6.37 -14.61 -4.78
C LEU A 36 -6.37 -13.11 -4.44
N GLY A 37 -7.41 -12.37 -4.81
CA GLY A 37 -7.52 -10.94 -4.49
C GLY A 37 -7.61 -10.65 -2.99
N ILE A 38 -8.39 -11.43 -2.23
CA ILE A 38 -8.49 -11.23 -0.78
C ILE A 38 -7.20 -11.60 -0.05
N PHE A 39 -6.52 -12.69 -0.46
CA PHE A 39 -5.21 -13.06 0.09
C PHE A 39 -4.13 -12.02 -0.25
N ALA A 40 -4.08 -11.54 -1.49
CA ALA A 40 -3.13 -10.49 -1.87
C ALA A 40 -3.34 -9.21 -1.06
N THR A 41 -4.59 -8.83 -0.80
CA THR A 41 -4.92 -7.66 0.03
C THR A 41 -4.50 -7.85 1.49
N SER A 42 -4.68 -9.05 2.05
CA SER A 42 -4.29 -9.32 3.44
C SER A 42 -2.76 -9.33 3.64
N MET A 43 -2.01 -9.84 2.67
CA MET A 43 -0.55 -9.80 2.69
C MET A 43 0.02 -8.38 2.68
N GLY A 44 -0.67 -7.43 2.05
CA GLY A 44 -0.27 -6.02 2.04
C GLY A 44 -0.71 -5.20 3.25
N CYS A 45 -1.13 -5.82 4.35
CA CYS A 45 -1.54 -5.13 5.59
C CYS A 45 -0.52 -4.07 6.06
N GLY A 46 0.78 -4.37 5.98
CA GLY A 46 1.85 -3.44 6.34
C GLY A 46 1.85 -2.15 5.53
N ASP A 47 1.40 -2.18 4.27
CA ASP A 47 1.31 -0.98 3.43
C ASP A 47 0.19 -0.04 3.87
N PHE A 48 -0.94 -0.57 4.33
CA PHE A 48 -2.00 0.28 4.90
C PHE A 48 -1.52 0.99 6.17
N ILE A 49 -0.74 0.30 7.02
CA ILE A 49 -0.11 0.89 8.21
C ILE A 49 0.92 1.95 7.81
N ASN A 50 1.76 1.67 6.81
CA ASN A 50 2.73 2.64 6.27
C ASN A 50 2.04 3.90 5.75
N VAL A 51 0.93 3.75 5.03
CA VAL A 51 0.13 4.87 4.50
C VAL A 51 -0.51 5.66 5.63
N TYR A 52 -1.10 4.98 6.62
CA TYR A 52 -1.67 5.63 7.80
C TYR A 52 -0.61 6.46 8.54
N ASN A 53 0.56 5.88 8.80
CA ASN A 53 1.69 6.57 9.44
C ASN A 53 2.18 7.74 8.57
N ALA A 54 2.28 7.56 7.25
CA ALA A 54 2.69 8.62 6.35
C ALA A 54 1.71 9.80 6.38
N ILE A 55 0.41 9.54 6.35
CA ILE A 55 -0.62 10.59 6.36
C ILE A 55 -0.59 11.35 7.69
N THR A 56 -0.55 10.64 8.81
CA THR A 56 -0.71 11.19 10.17
C THR A 56 0.57 11.77 10.76
N GLN A 57 1.74 11.19 10.48
CA GLN A 57 2.99 11.53 11.17
C GLN A 57 4.01 12.26 10.29
N MET A 58 4.01 12.04 8.96
CA MET A 58 5.02 12.69 8.11
C MET A 58 4.69 14.17 7.83
N PRO A 59 5.59 15.11 8.18
CA PRO A 59 5.40 16.52 7.89
C PRO A 59 5.47 16.82 6.39
N LYS A 60 4.90 17.95 5.97
CA LYS A 60 4.98 18.43 4.58
C LYS A 60 6.44 18.72 4.24
N GLY A 61 6.87 18.29 3.04
CA GLY A 61 8.26 18.43 2.59
C GLY A 61 9.20 17.30 3.02
N ALA A 62 8.78 16.41 3.92
CA ALA A 62 9.58 15.28 4.34
C ALA A 62 9.90 14.31 3.20
N ARG A 63 11.03 13.62 3.35
CA ARG A 63 11.48 12.55 2.47
C ARG A 63 11.48 11.23 3.23
N THR A 64 10.97 10.17 2.59
CA THR A 64 10.98 8.80 3.10
C THR A 64 12.15 8.01 2.54
N TYR A 65 12.71 7.10 3.33
CA TYR A 65 13.58 6.03 2.86
C TYR A 65 13.25 4.73 3.59
N LEU A 66 13.59 3.62 2.96
CA LEU A 66 13.43 2.28 3.51
C LEU A 66 14.78 1.81 4.04
N HIS A 67 14.79 1.25 5.25
CA HIS A 67 15.95 0.57 5.78
C HIS A 67 15.52 -0.78 6.37
N LYS A 68 15.96 -1.86 5.73
CA LYS A 68 15.48 -3.23 5.99
C LYS A 68 13.95 -3.30 5.87
N PHE A 69 13.27 -3.67 6.94
CA PHE A 69 11.82 -3.81 6.99
C PHE A 69 11.08 -2.57 7.50
N ASN A 70 11.80 -1.46 7.76
CA ASN A 70 11.24 -0.26 8.35
C ASN A 70 11.28 0.92 7.38
N SER A 71 10.25 1.77 7.46
CA SER A 71 10.16 3.03 6.73
C SER A 71 10.49 4.18 7.68
N TYR A 72 11.40 5.06 7.28
CA TYR A 72 11.82 6.24 8.05
C TYR A 72 11.61 7.52 7.22
N TRP A 73 11.41 8.65 7.89
CA TRP A 73 11.34 9.95 7.25
C TRP A 73 12.28 10.96 7.88
N TYR A 74 12.74 11.91 7.06
CA TYR A 74 13.57 13.03 7.48
C TYR A 74 13.15 14.31 6.73
N MET A 75 13.51 15.46 7.30
CA MET A 75 13.40 16.74 6.61
C MET A 75 14.68 16.98 5.79
N PRO A 76 14.60 17.12 4.46
CA PRO A 76 15.75 17.54 3.68
C PRO A 76 16.11 19.00 4.03
N ASN A 77 17.41 19.31 4.04
CA ASN A 77 17.92 20.67 4.19
C ASN A 77 17.56 21.53 2.97
#